data_AF-A0A4Q0MNL9-F1
#
_entry.id   AF-A0A4Q0MNL9-F1
#
_cell.length_a   1.000
_cell.length_b   1.000
_cell.length_c   1.000
_cell.angle_alpha   90.00
_cell.angle_beta   90.00
_cell.angle_gamma   90.00
#
_symmetry.space_group_name_H-M   'P 1'
#
loop_
_entity.id
_entity.type
_entity.pdbx_description
1 polymer ?
#
loop_
_entity_poly.entity_id
_entity_poly.type
_entity_poly.pdbx_seq_one_letter_code
_entity_poly.pdbx_strand_id
1 'polypeptide(L)'
;MGKTPDTRKKYKTRWYHRHPKFWFRKDRPRPPGHREAPEVVRLDPEPGVAPSPKPPVRIFLGTEPLQARAERVFVWSVLQVREPSRAYEIHLMKNLKGFDRSGWTTGFTNYRYAIPELAGRRGRAIYNDVDQIYLADPSELFDLEMGDAAILCVEQDETSVALIDCAKMAPHWRIEDARQPLKRDFFLGIMNGRGLFGKLPGEWNARDSEYSADRSKCFHFTTLRTQPWRPFPDQLRYEPHPDGEVWHALERSADAARFTTFARDHPSGGFADAIARAGNAAPATAGDERRHASEVAKLVTATGAKDVLDVSAPSADGAPRAFAGAKTVPVGPSAPFATKVVGPHDGVAAIDSLSGLPEEDVAWALDELFAAAKRFVYVAVPLEPGRPPAGAAPLPPEWWRLQMELAANRNPGRRWALFTVDPSTGRRSARLHGGAPSVARAA
;
A
#
# COMPACT_ATOMS: atom_id res chain seq x y z
N MET A 1 -12.25 43.06 -19.54
CA MET A 1 -11.47 41.83 -19.28
C MET A 1 -11.59 41.48 -17.81
N GLY A 2 -12.51 40.59 -17.44
CA GLY A 2 -12.61 40.08 -16.08
C GLY A 2 -11.40 39.19 -15.79
N LYS A 3 -10.72 39.42 -14.66
CA LYS A 3 -9.64 38.54 -14.20
C LYS A 3 -10.19 37.13 -14.04
N THR A 4 -9.72 36.19 -14.85
CA THR A 4 -9.96 34.75 -14.64
C THR A 4 -9.56 34.43 -13.19
N PRO A 5 -10.43 33.82 -12.38
CA PRO A 5 -10.08 33.45 -11.01
C PRO A 5 -8.81 32.60 -11.03
N ASP A 6 -7.81 32.95 -10.22
CA ASP A 6 -6.59 32.16 -10.09
C ASP A 6 -6.91 30.83 -9.40
N THR A 7 -7.27 29.83 -10.20
CA THR A 7 -7.68 28.49 -9.76
C THR A 7 -6.60 27.79 -8.95
N ARG A 8 -5.32 28.19 -9.09
CA ARG A 8 -4.18 27.69 -8.30
C ARG A 8 -4.33 27.94 -6.79
N LYS A 9 -5.15 28.89 -6.36
CA LYS A 9 -5.41 29.13 -4.92
C LYS A 9 -6.24 28.03 -4.26
N LYS A 10 -7.05 27.28 -5.03
CA LYS A 10 -7.89 26.16 -4.54
C LYS A 10 -7.03 24.94 -4.20
N TYR A 11 -5.94 24.74 -4.94
CA TYR A 11 -5.06 23.57 -4.88
C TYR A 11 -3.83 23.81 -4.00
N LYS A 12 -4.07 24.22 -2.74
CA LYS A 12 -3.02 24.38 -1.72
C LYS A 12 -3.49 23.93 -0.35
N THR A 13 -2.71 23.06 0.29
CA THR A 13 -2.91 22.68 1.69
C THR A 13 -2.31 23.72 2.64
N ARG A 14 -3.16 24.61 3.16
CA ARG A 14 -2.81 25.64 4.16
C ARG A 14 -2.93 25.16 5.62
N TRP A 15 -2.36 25.94 6.55
CA TRP A 15 -2.31 25.62 7.99
C TRP A 15 -3.68 25.34 8.62
N TYR A 16 -4.73 26.08 8.23
CA TYR A 16 -6.08 25.93 8.77
C TYR A 16 -6.82 24.68 8.26
N HIS A 17 -6.29 23.99 7.25
CA HIS A 17 -6.80 22.67 6.84
C HIS A 17 -6.22 21.53 7.69
N ARG A 18 -5.32 21.83 8.64
CA ARG A 18 -4.64 20.83 9.47
C ARG A 18 -5.31 20.76 10.84
N HIS A 19 -5.60 19.55 11.30
CA HIS A 19 -6.01 19.31 12.67
C HIS A 19 -4.83 19.55 13.64
N PRO A 20 -5.09 19.86 14.92
CA PRO A 20 -4.04 19.98 15.93
C PRO A 20 -3.09 18.77 15.98
N LYS A 21 -3.62 17.56 15.75
CA LYS A 21 -2.85 16.31 15.65
C LYS A 21 -1.73 16.32 14.61
N PHE A 22 -1.87 17.07 13.52
CA PHE A 22 -0.80 17.22 12.53
C PHE A 22 0.47 17.76 13.19
N TRP A 23 0.35 18.78 14.04
CA TRP A 23 1.49 19.44 14.67
C TRP A 23 2.20 18.55 15.69
N PHE A 24 1.47 17.63 16.34
CA PHE A 24 2.05 16.62 17.22
C PHE A 24 2.72 15.46 16.46
N ARG A 25 2.37 15.25 15.19
CA ARG A 25 2.86 14.11 14.38
C ARG A 25 3.90 14.49 13.33
N LYS A 26 3.96 15.75 12.90
CA LYS A 26 4.83 16.20 11.80
C LYS A 26 6.32 15.90 12.03
N ASP A 27 6.74 15.88 13.30
CA ASP A 27 8.14 15.64 13.70
C ASP A 27 8.35 14.25 14.32
N ARG A 28 7.33 13.36 14.27
CA ARG A 28 7.47 12.02 14.85
C ARG A 28 8.52 11.25 14.04
N PRO A 29 9.57 10.69 14.68
CA PRO A 29 10.57 9.94 13.96
C PRO A 29 9.94 8.72 13.29
N ARG A 30 10.30 8.51 12.03
CA ARG A 30 9.90 7.32 11.29
C ARG A 30 10.77 6.15 11.74
N PRO A 31 10.21 4.93 11.92
CA PRO A 31 11.02 3.75 12.18
C PRO A 31 12.09 3.57 11.10
N PRO A 32 13.26 2.98 11.42
CA PRO A 32 14.24 2.60 10.42
C PRO A 32 13.61 1.76 9.30
N GLY A 33 14.04 1.99 8.06
CA GLY A 33 13.68 1.10 6.96
C GLY A 33 14.29 -0.29 7.16
N HIS A 34 13.57 -1.32 6.76
CA HIS A 34 13.94 -2.73 6.95
C HIS A 34 14.05 -3.51 5.64
N ARG A 35 13.56 -2.97 4.52
CA ARG A 35 13.59 -3.65 3.22
C ARG A 35 14.94 -3.44 2.55
N GLU A 36 15.59 -4.52 2.15
CA GLU A 36 16.86 -4.45 1.41
C GLU A 36 16.64 -3.93 -0.02
N ALA A 37 15.52 -4.29 -0.64
CA ALA A 37 15.12 -3.86 -1.97
C ALA A 37 13.61 -3.60 -2.04
N PRO A 38 13.12 -2.85 -3.06
CA PRO A 38 11.69 -2.74 -3.35
C PRO A 38 11.09 -4.11 -3.68
N GLU A 39 9.90 -4.40 -3.17
CA GLU A 39 9.11 -5.54 -3.63
C GLU A 39 8.59 -5.26 -5.04
N VAL A 40 8.57 -6.26 -5.92
CA VAL A 40 8.23 -6.08 -7.34
C VAL A 40 6.88 -6.71 -7.63
N VAL A 41 5.92 -5.88 -8.04
CA VAL A 41 4.68 -6.35 -8.66
C VAL A 41 4.99 -6.64 -10.12
N ARG A 42 4.99 -7.92 -10.49
CA ARG A 42 5.22 -8.36 -11.86
C ARG A 42 3.89 -8.53 -12.58
N LEU A 43 3.76 -7.86 -13.71
CA LEU A 43 2.62 -7.91 -14.60
C LEU A 43 3.08 -8.51 -15.92
N ASP A 44 2.92 -9.82 -16.07
CA ASP A 44 3.28 -10.52 -17.31
C ASP A 44 2.32 -10.16 -18.47
N PRO A 45 2.74 -10.40 -19.73
CA PRO A 45 1.86 -10.29 -20.90
C PRO A 45 0.58 -11.12 -20.71
N GLU A 46 -0.51 -10.64 -21.28
CA GLU A 46 -1.81 -11.28 -21.10
C GLU A 46 -1.85 -12.69 -21.69
N PRO A 47 -2.48 -13.66 -21.00
CA PRO A 47 -2.63 -15.01 -21.52
C PRO A 47 -3.27 -15.01 -22.91
N GLY A 48 -2.63 -15.70 -23.86
CA GLY A 48 -3.10 -15.78 -25.24
C GLY A 48 -2.62 -14.64 -26.16
N VAL A 49 -1.87 -13.66 -25.65
CA VAL A 49 -1.25 -12.60 -26.44
C VAL A 49 0.23 -12.93 -26.70
N ALA A 50 0.70 -12.73 -27.94
CA ALA A 50 2.11 -12.92 -28.27
C ALA A 50 2.99 -11.90 -27.52
N PRO A 51 3.98 -12.32 -26.71
CA PRO A 51 4.80 -11.39 -25.94
C PRO A 51 5.60 -10.43 -26.80
N SER A 52 5.60 -9.15 -26.41
CA SER A 52 6.42 -8.11 -27.02
C SER A 52 7.91 -8.37 -26.77
N PRO A 53 8.80 -8.19 -27.78
CA PRO A 53 10.23 -8.43 -27.62
C PRO A 53 10.99 -7.31 -26.90
N LYS A 54 10.39 -6.11 -26.75
CA LYS A 54 11.08 -5.00 -26.09
C LYS A 54 11.05 -5.17 -24.53
N PRO A 55 11.95 -4.51 -23.77
CA PRO A 55 12.16 -4.80 -22.35
C PRO A 55 10.98 -4.42 -21.43
N PRO A 56 10.78 -5.09 -20.27
CA PRO A 56 9.71 -4.73 -19.35
C PRO A 56 9.68 -3.23 -19.00
N VAL A 57 8.48 -2.65 -18.93
CA VAL A 57 8.31 -1.28 -18.45
C VAL A 57 8.52 -1.27 -16.94
N ARG A 58 9.58 -0.58 -16.48
CA ARG A 58 9.94 -0.53 -15.06
C ARG A 58 9.44 0.76 -14.42
N ILE A 59 8.54 0.64 -13.46
CA ILE A 59 7.94 1.74 -12.71
C ILE A 59 8.43 1.65 -11.25
N PHE A 60 9.07 2.70 -10.76
CA PHE A 60 9.52 2.82 -9.37
C PHE A 60 8.52 3.71 -8.63
N LEU A 61 7.71 3.09 -7.78
CA LEU A 61 6.59 3.73 -7.11
C LEU A 61 6.97 4.15 -5.69
N GLY A 62 7.03 5.46 -5.44
CA GLY A 62 7.20 6.02 -4.10
C GLY A 62 5.92 5.90 -3.29
N THR A 63 5.91 5.05 -2.25
CA THR A 63 4.72 4.73 -1.45
C THR A 63 5.05 4.54 0.04
N GLU A 64 4.04 4.39 0.87
CA GLU A 64 4.17 4.07 2.30
C GLU A 64 2.94 3.28 2.78
N PRO A 65 3.03 2.51 3.88
CA PRO A 65 1.96 1.59 4.27
C PRO A 65 0.57 2.24 4.39
N LEU A 66 0.48 3.44 4.97
CA LEU A 66 -0.80 4.15 5.13
C LEU A 66 -1.42 4.62 3.81
N GLN A 67 -0.68 4.53 2.70
CA GLN A 67 -1.16 4.81 1.35
C GLN A 67 -1.52 3.53 0.57
N ALA A 68 -1.68 2.37 1.24
CA ALA A 68 -2.05 1.09 0.61
C ALA A 68 -3.28 1.17 -0.29
N ARG A 69 -4.24 2.05 0.04
CA ARG A 69 -5.44 2.27 -0.77
C ARG A 69 -5.11 2.94 -2.12
N ALA A 70 -4.22 3.94 -2.12
CA ALA A 70 -3.72 4.57 -3.33
C ALA A 70 -2.77 3.65 -4.10
N GLU A 71 -1.88 2.94 -3.41
CA GLU A 71 -0.96 1.95 -4.01
C GLU A 71 -1.71 0.89 -4.82
N ARG A 72 -2.77 0.31 -4.24
CA ARG A 72 -3.63 -0.65 -4.93
C ARG A 72 -4.28 -0.06 -6.18
N VAL A 73 -4.82 1.16 -6.10
CA VAL A 73 -5.47 1.82 -7.23
C VAL A 73 -4.47 2.25 -8.31
N PHE A 74 -3.24 2.62 -7.93
CA PHE A 74 -2.15 2.87 -8.87
C PHE A 74 -1.87 1.61 -9.70
N VAL A 75 -1.63 0.46 -9.06
CA VAL A 75 -1.38 -0.81 -9.77
C VAL A 75 -2.58 -1.20 -10.64
N TRP A 76 -3.80 -1.05 -10.12
CA TRP A 76 -5.01 -1.29 -10.88
C TRP A 76 -5.10 -0.39 -12.13
N SER A 77 -4.79 0.89 -12.01
CA SER A 77 -4.82 1.83 -13.14
C SER A 77 -3.86 1.40 -14.25
N VAL A 78 -2.65 0.93 -13.91
CA VAL A 78 -1.69 0.37 -14.88
C VAL A 78 -2.29 -0.86 -15.56
N LEU A 79 -2.87 -1.79 -14.79
CA LEU A 79 -3.52 -2.99 -15.33
C LEU A 79 -4.64 -2.68 -16.32
N GLN A 80 -5.38 -1.58 -16.13
CA GLN A 80 -6.50 -1.22 -17.01
C GLN A 80 -6.07 -0.68 -18.37
N VAL A 81 -4.88 -0.09 -18.47
CA VAL A 81 -4.46 0.67 -19.65
C VAL A 81 -3.16 0.18 -20.29
N ARG A 82 -2.48 -0.79 -19.67
CA ARG A 82 -1.23 -1.36 -20.18
C ARG A 82 -1.42 -1.99 -21.56
N GLU A 83 -0.36 -1.97 -22.37
CA GLU A 83 -0.26 -2.77 -23.58
C GLU A 83 -0.28 -4.27 -23.23
N PRO A 84 -1.26 -5.07 -23.71
CA PRO A 84 -1.44 -6.46 -23.30
C PRO A 84 -0.26 -7.38 -23.62
N SER A 85 0.50 -7.08 -24.68
CA SER A 85 1.66 -7.87 -25.07
C SER A 85 2.91 -7.60 -24.21
N ARG A 86 2.89 -6.55 -23.39
CA ARG A 86 4.08 -6.03 -22.71
C ARG A 86 4.12 -6.45 -21.23
N ALA A 87 5.32 -6.79 -20.75
CA ALA A 87 5.56 -7.01 -19.32
C ALA A 87 5.80 -5.67 -18.60
N TYR A 88 5.33 -5.56 -17.36
CA TYR A 88 5.56 -4.41 -16.47
C TYR A 88 6.09 -4.88 -15.12
N GLU A 89 6.99 -4.09 -14.55
CA GLU A 89 7.59 -4.32 -13.24
C GLU A 89 7.37 -3.06 -12.40
N ILE A 90 6.52 -3.14 -11.37
CA ILE A 90 6.24 -2.02 -10.46
C ILE A 90 7.00 -2.27 -9.15
N HIS A 91 8.08 -1.53 -8.94
CA HIS A 91 8.94 -1.59 -7.77
C HIS A 91 8.37 -0.72 -6.64
N LEU A 92 7.83 -1.35 -5.60
CA LEU A 92 7.22 -0.68 -4.45
C LEU A 92 8.28 -0.12 -3.49
N MET A 93 8.60 1.16 -3.62
CA MET A 93 9.61 1.83 -2.80
C MET A 93 9.00 2.36 -1.50
N LYS A 94 8.96 1.49 -0.49
CA LYS A 94 8.56 1.81 0.89
C LYS A 94 9.51 1.19 1.90
N ASN A 95 9.79 1.90 2.99
CA ASN A 95 10.61 1.42 4.11
C ASN A 95 11.96 0.76 3.72
N LEU A 96 12.65 1.30 2.71
CA LEU A 96 13.97 0.83 2.29
C LEU A 96 15.03 1.12 3.36
N LYS A 97 15.89 0.14 3.61
CA LYS A 97 16.95 0.19 4.62
C LYS A 97 18.06 1.15 4.25
N GLY A 98 18.62 1.79 5.27
CA GLY A 98 19.80 2.66 5.13
C GLY A 98 19.50 4.10 4.74
N PHE A 99 18.24 4.51 4.59
CA PHE A 99 17.87 5.90 4.32
C PHE A 99 17.57 6.66 5.61
N ASP A 100 18.23 7.81 5.80
CA ASP A 100 17.80 8.80 6.77
C ASP A 100 16.57 9.54 6.26
N ARG A 101 15.40 9.16 6.80
CA ARG A 101 14.09 9.72 6.44
C ARG A 101 13.67 10.88 7.34
N SER A 102 14.60 11.44 8.11
CA SER A 102 14.37 12.58 8.98
C SER A 102 14.01 13.82 8.17
N GLY A 103 12.88 14.45 8.52
CA GLY A 103 12.40 15.65 7.84
C GLY A 103 11.88 15.43 6.41
N TRP A 104 11.70 14.17 5.96
CA TRP A 104 10.98 13.90 4.71
C TRP A 104 9.50 14.25 4.86
N THR A 105 8.92 14.86 3.84
CA THR A 105 7.49 15.18 3.80
C THR A 105 6.66 13.90 3.71
N THR A 106 7.04 12.99 2.81
CA THR A 106 6.41 11.67 2.62
C THR A 106 7.39 10.56 3.01
N GLY A 107 6.90 9.34 3.26
CA GLY A 107 7.77 8.19 3.59
C GLY A 107 8.76 7.74 2.51
N PHE A 108 8.74 8.39 1.33
CA PHE A 108 9.43 8.00 0.09
C PHE A 108 10.16 9.15 -0.63
N THR A 109 10.23 10.36 -0.05
CA THR A 109 10.70 11.58 -0.72
C THR A 109 12.03 11.43 -1.50
N ASN A 110 13.09 10.86 -0.93
CA ASN A 110 14.39 10.76 -1.63
C ASN A 110 14.61 9.44 -2.37
N TYR A 111 13.69 8.47 -2.33
CA TYR A 111 13.92 7.18 -3.01
C TYR A 111 14.13 7.34 -4.52
N ARG A 112 13.50 8.36 -5.14
CA ARG A 112 13.68 8.68 -6.56
C ARG A 112 15.14 8.88 -6.97
N TYR A 113 15.97 9.41 -6.07
CA TYR A 113 17.39 9.65 -6.34
C TYR A 113 18.25 8.38 -6.21
N ALA A 114 17.70 7.28 -5.68
CA ALA A 114 18.37 5.99 -5.63
C ALA A 114 18.02 5.09 -6.83
N ILE A 115 17.04 5.47 -7.66
CA ILE A 115 16.56 4.64 -8.79
C ILE A 115 17.67 4.18 -9.72
N PRO A 116 18.66 5.00 -10.12
CA PRO A 116 19.72 4.53 -11.01
C PRO A 116 20.45 3.31 -10.44
N GLU A 117 20.74 3.29 -9.13
CA GLU A 117 21.37 2.16 -8.46
C GLU A 117 20.41 0.98 -8.29
N LEU A 118 19.16 1.25 -7.86
CA LEU A 118 18.14 0.21 -7.67
C LEU A 118 17.76 -0.50 -8.98
N ALA A 119 17.87 0.20 -10.11
CA ALA A 119 17.69 -0.35 -11.46
C ALA A 119 18.95 -1.07 -11.98
N GLY A 120 20.00 -1.18 -11.17
CA GLY A 120 21.28 -1.80 -11.50
C GLY A 120 22.06 -1.03 -12.56
N ARG A 121 21.96 0.30 -12.54
CA ARG A 121 22.71 1.27 -13.36
C ARG A 121 22.57 1.05 -14.87
N ARG A 122 21.42 0.53 -15.31
CA ARG A 122 21.15 0.17 -16.71
C ARG A 122 19.69 0.36 -17.08
N GLY A 123 19.44 0.56 -18.38
CA GLY A 123 18.10 0.68 -18.97
C GLY A 123 17.35 1.92 -18.49
N ARG A 124 16.04 1.95 -18.77
CA ARG A 124 15.15 3.05 -18.39
C ARG A 124 14.27 2.72 -17.19
N ALA A 125 13.86 3.73 -16.45
CA ALA A 125 12.94 3.63 -15.32
C ALA A 125 11.96 4.81 -15.34
N ILE A 126 10.69 4.55 -15.03
CA ILE A 126 9.74 5.60 -14.68
C ILE A 126 9.73 5.74 -13.16
N TYR A 127 9.74 6.96 -12.65
CA TYR A 127 9.38 7.25 -11.26
C TYR A 127 7.96 7.81 -11.20
N ASN A 128 7.18 7.34 -10.22
CA ASN A 128 5.89 7.92 -9.84
C ASN A 128 5.78 8.06 -8.33
N ASP A 129 5.17 9.14 -7.86
CA ASP A 129 4.57 9.19 -6.53
C ASP A 129 3.25 8.41 -6.52
N VAL A 130 2.89 7.80 -5.39
CA VAL A 130 1.66 6.97 -5.28
C VAL A 130 0.35 7.75 -5.43
N ASP A 131 0.41 9.07 -5.41
CA ASP A 131 -0.74 9.96 -5.56
C ASP A 131 -1.11 10.25 -7.03
N GLN A 132 -0.72 9.33 -7.92
CA GLN A 132 -0.92 9.40 -9.36
C GLN A 132 -1.70 8.18 -9.86
N ILE A 133 -2.33 8.29 -11.02
CA ILE A 133 -2.96 7.17 -11.73
C ILE A 133 -2.71 7.27 -13.23
N TYR A 134 -2.62 6.14 -13.91
CA TYR A 134 -2.52 6.07 -15.37
C TYR A 134 -3.91 6.02 -16.02
N LEU A 135 -4.05 6.80 -17.09
CA LEU A 135 -5.22 6.87 -17.98
C LEU A 135 -4.87 6.45 -19.42
N ALA A 136 -3.59 6.28 -19.71
CA ALA A 136 -3.05 5.71 -20.93
C ALA A 136 -1.84 4.83 -20.58
N ASP A 137 -1.41 3.99 -21.54
CA ASP A 137 -0.36 3.01 -21.32
C ASP A 137 0.98 3.65 -20.91
N PRO A 138 1.55 3.32 -19.72
CA PRO A 138 2.88 3.79 -19.33
C PRO A 138 4.01 3.38 -20.28
N SER A 139 3.83 2.39 -21.17
CA SER A 139 4.86 2.05 -22.15
C SER A 139 5.13 3.18 -23.14
N GLU A 140 4.12 4.01 -23.46
CA GLU A 140 4.30 5.18 -24.31
C GLU A 140 5.25 6.20 -23.67
N LEU A 141 5.15 6.40 -22.35
CA LEU A 141 6.08 7.23 -21.57
C LEU A 141 7.47 6.59 -21.54
N PHE A 142 7.55 5.28 -21.29
CA PHE A 142 8.80 4.54 -21.17
C PHE A 142 9.65 4.58 -22.45
N ASP A 143 8.97 4.56 -23.60
CA ASP A 143 9.57 4.51 -24.93
C ASP A 143 9.91 5.89 -25.51
N LEU A 144 9.61 7.00 -24.81
CA LEU A 144 9.95 8.34 -25.30
C LEU A 144 11.44 8.49 -25.64
N GLU A 145 11.71 9.27 -26.69
CA GLU A 145 13.06 9.68 -27.05
C GLU A 145 13.61 10.67 -26.00
N MET A 146 14.80 10.37 -25.48
CA MET A 146 15.43 11.20 -24.44
C MET A 146 16.57 12.08 -25.00
N GLY A 147 17.03 11.82 -26.22
CA GLY A 147 18.20 12.49 -26.79
C GLY A 147 19.41 12.42 -25.84
N ASP A 148 20.02 13.56 -25.57
CA ASP A 148 21.16 13.67 -24.64
C ASP A 148 20.74 13.71 -23.17
N ALA A 149 19.45 13.96 -22.87
CA ALA A 149 18.97 14.01 -21.50
C ALA A 149 19.16 12.67 -20.77
N ALA A 150 19.41 12.74 -19.46
CA ALA A 150 19.41 11.59 -18.57
C ALA A 150 18.07 11.42 -17.84
N ILE A 151 17.25 12.47 -17.81
CA ILE A 151 15.95 12.47 -17.15
C ILE A 151 14.96 13.39 -17.87
N LEU A 152 13.74 12.92 -18.11
CA LEU A 152 12.61 13.72 -18.58
C LEU A 152 11.65 14.01 -17.43
N CYS A 153 11.40 15.30 -17.18
CA CYS A 153 10.45 15.78 -16.17
C CYS A 153 9.60 16.91 -16.75
N VAL A 154 8.41 17.16 -16.17
CA VAL A 154 7.56 18.26 -16.67
C VAL A 154 8.18 19.62 -16.42
N GLU A 155 8.91 19.84 -15.32
CA GLU A 155 9.67 21.05 -15.07
C GLU A 155 10.99 20.71 -14.37
N GLN A 156 11.96 21.62 -14.40
CA GLN A 156 13.29 21.43 -13.79
C GLN A 156 13.25 21.29 -12.25
N ASP A 157 12.15 21.66 -11.62
CA ASP A 157 11.92 21.56 -10.18
C ASP A 157 10.85 20.52 -9.78
N GLU A 158 10.32 19.78 -10.76
CA GLU A 158 9.20 18.85 -10.58
C GLU A 158 9.58 17.43 -11.00
N THR A 159 10.01 16.62 -10.03
CA THR A 159 10.44 15.23 -10.24
C THR A 159 9.43 14.20 -9.72
N SER A 160 8.17 14.58 -9.46
CA SER A 160 7.10 13.65 -9.04
C SER A 160 6.73 12.60 -10.09
N VAL A 161 6.96 12.89 -11.37
CA VAL A 161 6.97 11.94 -12.47
C VAL A 161 8.23 12.16 -13.27
N ALA A 162 8.98 11.09 -13.55
CA ALA A 162 10.20 11.18 -14.34
C ALA A 162 10.45 9.93 -15.19
N LEU A 163 10.91 10.10 -16.42
CA LEU A 163 11.58 9.03 -17.18
C LEU A 163 13.08 9.18 -17.00
N ILE A 164 13.76 8.14 -16.53
CA ILE A 164 15.17 8.16 -16.14
C ILE A 164 15.94 7.15 -16.99
N ASP A 165 17.02 7.61 -17.63
CA ASP A 165 18.08 6.74 -18.15
C ASP A 165 19.02 6.39 -16.99
N CYS A 166 18.89 5.17 -16.47
CA CYS A 166 19.60 4.76 -15.27
C CYS A 166 21.12 4.65 -15.49
N ALA A 167 21.58 4.44 -16.72
CA ALA A 167 23.01 4.40 -17.01
C ALA A 167 23.60 5.81 -17.01
N LYS A 168 22.95 6.76 -17.69
CA LYS A 168 23.38 8.16 -17.72
C LYS A 168 23.27 8.85 -16.36
N MET A 169 22.25 8.50 -15.57
CA MET A 169 21.99 9.19 -14.30
C MET A 169 22.79 8.64 -13.11
N ALA A 170 23.25 7.38 -13.16
CA ALA A 170 23.97 6.74 -12.05
C ALA A 170 25.23 7.48 -11.54
N PRO A 171 26.07 8.12 -12.39
CA PRO A 171 27.19 8.92 -11.91
C PRO A 171 26.80 10.21 -11.18
N HIS A 172 25.53 10.62 -11.26
CA HIS A 172 25.02 11.92 -10.82
C HIS A 172 24.10 11.82 -9.61
N TRP A 173 23.18 10.86 -9.61
CA TRP A 173 22.32 10.56 -8.46
C TRP A 173 22.77 9.25 -7.83
N ARG A 174 23.56 9.38 -6.76
CA ARG A 174 24.11 8.25 -6.02
C ARG A 174 23.20 7.82 -4.89
N ILE A 175 23.12 6.52 -4.65
CA ILE A 175 22.34 5.98 -3.53
C ILE A 175 22.91 6.43 -2.18
N GLU A 176 24.23 6.63 -2.06
CA GLU A 176 24.82 7.10 -0.80
C GLU A 176 24.32 8.51 -0.45
N ASP A 177 24.20 9.39 -1.43
CA ASP A 177 23.66 10.74 -1.25
C ASP A 177 22.16 10.69 -0.93
N ALA A 178 21.41 9.82 -1.62
CA ALA A 178 19.98 9.62 -1.39
C ALA A 178 19.67 9.10 0.03
N ARG A 179 20.62 8.37 0.62
CA ARG A 179 20.54 7.85 2.00
C ARG A 179 20.83 8.90 3.07
N GLN A 180 21.44 10.02 2.72
CA GLN A 180 21.67 11.15 3.62
C GLN A 180 20.45 12.08 3.69
N PRO A 181 20.33 12.93 4.73
CA PRO A 181 19.23 13.91 4.86
C PRO A 181 19.38 15.11 3.90
N LEU A 182 19.95 14.90 2.71
CA LEU A 182 20.08 15.90 1.65
C LEU A 182 18.71 16.29 1.11
N LYS A 183 18.56 17.58 0.82
CA LYS A 183 17.30 18.15 0.33
C LYS A 183 17.21 18.04 -1.19
N ARG A 184 15.98 18.13 -1.69
CA ARG A 184 15.66 18.13 -3.12
C ARG A 184 16.59 19.02 -3.95
N ASP A 185 16.87 20.23 -3.46
CA ASP A 185 17.68 21.22 -4.20
C ASP A 185 19.10 20.76 -4.50
N PHE A 186 19.69 19.88 -3.68
CA PHE A 186 20.98 19.26 -3.97
C PHE A 186 20.92 18.43 -5.26
N PHE A 187 19.93 17.54 -5.36
CA PHE A 187 19.76 16.64 -6.51
C PHE A 187 19.33 17.38 -7.77
N LEU A 188 18.47 18.40 -7.62
CA LEU A 188 18.09 19.28 -8.72
C LEU A 188 19.28 20.13 -9.21
N GLY A 189 20.13 20.59 -8.30
CA GLY A 189 21.36 21.32 -8.65
C GLY A 189 22.30 20.49 -9.51
N ILE A 190 22.44 19.19 -9.22
CA ILE A 190 23.23 18.26 -10.06
C ILE A 190 22.59 18.11 -11.44
N MET A 191 21.28 17.85 -11.50
CA MET A 191 20.55 17.66 -12.74
C MET A 191 20.65 18.90 -13.66
N ASN A 192 20.34 20.07 -13.10
CA ASN A 192 20.27 21.33 -13.85
C ASN A 192 21.67 21.86 -14.18
N GLY A 193 22.61 21.80 -13.24
CA GLY A 193 23.99 22.27 -13.43
C GLY A 193 24.80 21.45 -14.44
N ARG A 194 24.32 20.26 -14.82
CA ARG A 194 24.97 19.36 -15.79
C ARG A 194 24.19 19.21 -17.10
N GLY A 195 23.09 19.95 -17.28
CA GLY A 195 22.28 19.87 -18.50
C GLY A 195 21.64 18.50 -18.73
N LEU A 196 21.29 17.78 -17.65
CA LEU A 196 20.77 16.40 -17.73
C LEU A 196 19.26 16.33 -17.98
N PHE A 197 18.57 17.46 -17.85
CA PHE A 197 17.13 17.59 -17.97
C PHE A 197 16.65 17.61 -19.43
N GLY A 198 15.58 16.87 -19.70
CA GLY A 198 14.74 17.04 -20.88
C GLY A 198 13.28 17.28 -20.48
N LYS A 199 12.51 17.93 -21.37
CA LYS A 199 11.11 18.28 -21.10
C LYS A 199 10.20 17.07 -21.35
N LEU A 200 9.43 16.69 -20.34
CA LEU A 200 8.34 15.73 -20.46
C LEU A 200 7.04 16.45 -20.89
N PRO A 201 6.23 15.88 -21.81
CA PRO A 201 4.91 16.43 -22.13
C PRO A 201 4.00 16.48 -20.89
N GLY A 202 3.28 17.60 -20.73
CA GLY A 202 2.46 17.86 -19.53
C GLY A 202 1.33 16.86 -19.30
N GLU A 203 0.85 16.16 -20.34
CA GLU A 203 -0.15 15.09 -20.18
C GLU A 203 0.32 13.90 -19.33
N TRP A 204 1.63 13.70 -19.17
CA TRP A 204 2.23 12.68 -18.31
C TRP A 204 2.40 13.10 -16.85
N ASN A 205 2.00 14.31 -16.48
CA ASN A 205 1.89 14.77 -15.09
C ASN A 205 0.83 15.88 -15.00
N ALA A 206 -0.42 15.52 -15.29
CA ALA A 206 -1.53 16.46 -15.20
C ALA A 206 -1.88 16.68 -13.72
N ARG A 207 -1.56 17.86 -13.17
CA ARG A 207 -1.85 18.19 -11.76
C ARG A 207 -3.33 18.51 -11.55
N ASP A 208 -3.74 18.70 -10.30
CA ASP A 208 -5.16 18.87 -9.93
C ASP A 208 -5.92 19.94 -10.77
N SER A 209 -5.26 21.03 -11.18
CA SER A 209 -5.88 22.11 -11.99
C SER A 209 -5.67 21.96 -13.50
N GLU A 210 -4.88 20.98 -13.92
CA GLU A 210 -4.43 20.77 -15.30
C GLU A 210 -5.06 19.52 -15.94
N TYR A 211 -5.75 18.73 -15.13
CA TYR A 211 -6.48 17.55 -15.59
C TYR A 211 -7.50 17.90 -16.67
N SER A 212 -7.48 17.12 -17.75
CA SER A 212 -8.52 17.12 -18.77
C SER A 212 -8.73 15.68 -19.24
N ALA A 213 -9.99 15.22 -19.24
CA ALA A 213 -10.34 13.83 -19.50
C ALA A 213 -9.97 13.37 -20.92
N ASP A 214 -9.89 14.29 -21.87
CA ASP A 214 -9.57 14.07 -23.28
C ASP A 214 -8.06 14.06 -23.58
N ARG A 215 -7.22 14.55 -22.66
CA ARG A 215 -5.78 14.73 -22.91
C ARG A 215 -4.87 14.10 -21.88
N SER A 216 -5.25 14.07 -20.60
CA SER A 216 -4.39 13.61 -19.52
C SER A 216 -4.10 12.11 -19.63
N LYS A 217 -2.82 11.73 -19.59
CA LYS A 217 -2.35 10.33 -19.61
C LYS A 217 -1.94 9.81 -18.24
N CYS A 218 -1.45 10.69 -17.38
CA CYS A 218 -1.18 10.42 -15.96
C CYS A 218 -1.73 11.57 -15.12
N PHE A 219 -2.69 11.27 -14.24
CA PHE A 219 -3.36 12.25 -13.39
C PHE A 219 -2.74 12.24 -11.99
N HIS A 220 -2.28 13.41 -11.54
CA HIS A 220 -1.58 13.61 -10.28
C HIS A 220 -2.42 14.45 -9.30
N PHE A 221 -2.82 13.83 -8.19
CA PHE A 221 -3.59 14.46 -7.12
C PHE A 221 -2.67 15.18 -6.12
N THR A 222 -2.07 16.30 -6.53
CA THR A 222 -1.05 17.01 -5.75
C THR A 222 -1.58 17.60 -4.42
N THR A 223 -2.89 17.87 -4.34
CA THR A 223 -3.49 18.55 -3.20
C THR A 223 -3.92 17.54 -2.12
N LEU A 224 -3.05 17.33 -1.12
CA LEU A 224 -3.27 16.39 0.00
C LEU A 224 -4.67 16.42 0.63
N ARG A 225 -5.27 17.61 0.81
CA ARG A 225 -6.59 17.76 1.46
C ARG A 225 -7.78 17.40 0.57
N THR A 226 -7.55 17.10 -0.70
CA THR A 226 -8.57 16.64 -1.65
C THR A 226 -8.31 15.24 -2.17
N GLN A 227 -7.16 14.63 -1.86
CA GLN A 227 -6.84 13.26 -2.28
C GLN A 227 -7.95 12.27 -1.91
N PRO A 228 -8.54 11.56 -2.90
CA PRO A 228 -9.72 10.69 -2.70
C PRO A 228 -9.57 9.59 -1.65
N TRP A 229 -8.35 9.06 -1.47
CA TRP A 229 -8.07 8.00 -0.51
C TRP A 229 -7.87 8.49 0.92
N ARG A 230 -7.73 9.80 1.13
CA ARG A 230 -7.57 10.45 2.43
C ARG A 230 -6.42 9.88 3.28
N PRO A 231 -5.15 10.03 2.88
CA PRO A 231 -4.02 9.34 3.52
C PRO A 231 -3.76 9.73 4.99
N PHE A 232 -4.23 10.91 5.43
CA PHE A 232 -4.01 11.40 6.80
C PHE A 232 -5.33 11.90 7.44
N PRO A 233 -6.33 11.02 7.63
CA PRO A 233 -7.70 11.41 7.99
C PRO A 233 -7.82 12.03 9.38
N ASP A 234 -6.85 11.82 10.26
CA ASP A 234 -6.82 12.44 11.59
C ASP A 234 -5.92 13.69 11.66
N GLN A 235 -5.23 14.03 10.58
CA GLN A 235 -4.34 15.19 10.49
C GLN A 235 -4.88 16.29 9.56
N LEU A 236 -5.70 15.94 8.57
CA LEU A 236 -6.22 16.88 7.57
C LEU A 236 -7.75 16.91 7.56
N ARG A 237 -8.28 18.11 7.30
CA ARG A 237 -9.69 18.31 6.95
C ARG A 237 -9.84 18.13 5.44
N TYR A 238 -10.59 17.11 5.06
CA TYR A 238 -10.77 16.74 3.66
C TYR A 238 -11.99 17.42 3.05
N GLU A 239 -11.86 17.80 1.78
CA GLU A 239 -12.98 18.16 0.92
C GLU A 239 -12.95 17.27 -0.33
N PRO A 240 -14.08 17.09 -1.03
CA PRO A 240 -14.10 16.35 -2.30
C PRO A 240 -13.16 16.99 -3.34
N HIS A 241 -12.38 16.17 -4.04
CA HIS A 241 -11.70 16.61 -5.25
C HIS A 241 -12.73 16.82 -6.38
N PRO A 242 -12.67 17.91 -7.15
CA PRO A 242 -13.60 18.14 -8.26
C PRO A 242 -13.68 16.96 -9.24
N ASP A 243 -12.52 16.43 -9.61
CA ASP A 243 -12.37 15.26 -10.50
C ASP A 243 -12.09 13.96 -9.75
N GLY A 244 -12.42 13.89 -8.45
CA GLY A 244 -12.14 12.72 -7.61
C GLY A 244 -12.85 11.44 -8.06
N GLU A 245 -13.91 11.59 -8.85
CA GLU A 245 -14.69 10.47 -9.38
C GLU A 245 -13.86 9.55 -10.28
N VAL A 246 -12.85 10.08 -10.99
CA VAL A 246 -11.93 9.27 -11.81
C VAL A 246 -11.25 8.20 -10.96
N TRP A 247 -10.76 8.59 -9.77
CA TRP A 247 -10.12 7.68 -8.83
C TRP A 247 -11.14 6.75 -8.16
N HIS A 248 -12.30 7.27 -7.76
CA HIS A 248 -13.35 6.43 -7.13
C HIS A 248 -13.91 5.37 -8.09
N ALA A 249 -14.00 5.66 -9.39
CA ALA A 249 -14.39 4.68 -10.39
C ALA A 249 -13.35 3.54 -10.53
N LEU A 250 -12.06 3.87 -10.52
CA LEU A 250 -10.99 2.87 -10.49
C LEU A 250 -11.05 2.01 -9.23
N GLU A 251 -11.29 2.62 -8.07
CA GLU A 251 -11.42 1.86 -6.83
C GLU A 251 -12.62 0.89 -6.87
N ARG A 252 -13.80 1.37 -7.30
CA ARG A 252 -14.99 0.51 -7.38
C ARG A 252 -14.82 -0.63 -8.39
N SER A 253 -14.15 -0.38 -9.51
CA SER A 253 -13.83 -1.45 -10.48
C SER A 253 -12.82 -2.46 -9.94
N ALA A 254 -11.80 -2.00 -9.20
CA ALA A 254 -10.88 -2.90 -8.50
C ALA A 254 -11.61 -3.76 -7.46
N ASP A 255 -12.55 -3.18 -6.71
CA ASP A 255 -13.38 -3.92 -5.74
C ASP A 255 -14.30 -4.94 -6.42
N ALA A 256 -14.95 -4.55 -7.53
CA ALA A 256 -15.78 -5.44 -8.33
C ALA A 256 -14.99 -6.63 -8.89
N ALA A 257 -13.75 -6.39 -9.34
CA ALA A 257 -12.83 -7.41 -9.79
C ALA A 257 -12.19 -8.22 -8.63
N ARG A 258 -12.48 -7.85 -7.37
CA ARG A 258 -11.83 -8.39 -6.16
C ARG A 258 -10.30 -8.30 -6.21
N PHE A 259 -9.79 -7.27 -6.87
CA PHE A 259 -8.37 -7.10 -7.13
C PHE A 259 -7.60 -6.84 -5.83
N THR A 260 -6.48 -7.55 -5.67
CA THR A 260 -5.42 -7.30 -4.69
C THR A 260 -4.09 -7.30 -5.44
N THR A 261 -3.12 -6.50 -4.99
CA THR A 261 -1.83 -6.34 -5.69
C THR A 261 -1.04 -7.64 -5.80
N PHE A 262 -1.13 -8.48 -4.76
CA PHE A 262 -0.60 -9.83 -4.71
C PHE A 262 -1.75 -10.78 -4.40
N ALA A 263 -1.60 -12.05 -4.76
CA ALA A 263 -2.63 -13.07 -4.58
C ALA A 263 -1.99 -14.38 -4.10
N ARG A 264 -2.81 -15.35 -3.67
CA ARG A 264 -2.31 -16.66 -3.21
C ARG A 264 -1.47 -17.38 -4.27
N ASP A 265 -1.88 -17.29 -5.53
CA ASP A 265 -1.21 -17.93 -6.67
C ASP A 265 0.03 -17.15 -7.15
N HIS A 266 0.11 -15.86 -6.81
CA HIS A 266 1.24 -14.97 -7.07
C HIS A 266 1.56 -14.14 -5.80
N PRO A 267 2.08 -14.80 -4.74
CA PRO A 267 2.34 -14.13 -3.46
C PRO A 267 3.61 -13.29 -3.56
N SER A 268 3.88 -12.49 -2.52
CA SER A 268 5.12 -11.72 -2.46
C SER A 268 6.36 -12.63 -2.35
N GLY A 269 7.54 -12.08 -2.69
CA GLY A 269 8.81 -12.79 -2.60
C GLY A 269 9.14 -13.29 -1.18
N GLY A 270 8.60 -12.65 -0.15
CA GLY A 270 8.81 -13.03 1.26
C GLY A 270 7.87 -14.09 1.81
N PHE A 271 6.85 -14.51 1.05
CA PHE A 271 5.77 -15.35 1.57
C PHE A 271 6.23 -16.76 1.95
N ALA A 272 7.01 -17.42 1.10
CA ALA A 272 7.47 -18.79 1.33
C ALA A 272 8.30 -18.90 2.62
N ASP A 273 9.21 -17.95 2.84
CA ASP A 273 10.01 -17.87 4.06
C ASP A 273 9.14 -17.58 5.29
N ALA A 274 8.10 -16.77 5.15
CA ALA A 274 7.15 -16.50 6.23
C ALA A 274 6.39 -17.76 6.65
N ILE A 275 5.91 -18.56 5.69
CA ILE A 275 5.25 -19.84 5.97
C ILE A 275 6.21 -20.83 6.62
N ALA A 276 7.44 -20.95 6.12
CA ALA A 276 8.46 -21.82 6.71
C ALA A 276 8.79 -21.41 8.17
N ARG A 277 8.90 -20.11 8.45
CA ARG A 277 9.08 -19.61 9.82
C ARG A 277 7.88 -19.91 10.70
N ALA A 278 6.66 -19.72 10.20
CA ALA A 278 5.43 -19.99 10.95
C ALA A 278 5.29 -21.48 11.30
N GLY A 279 5.72 -22.40 10.42
CA GLY A 279 5.73 -23.84 10.70
C GLY A 279 6.76 -24.27 11.75
N ASN A 280 7.85 -23.51 11.91
CA ASN A 280 8.93 -23.78 12.86
C ASN A 280 8.87 -22.91 14.12
N ALA A 281 7.87 -22.03 14.24
CA ALA A 281 7.79 -21.07 15.34
C ALA A 281 7.50 -21.78 16.66
N ALA A 282 8.18 -21.34 17.72
CA ALA A 282 7.76 -21.67 19.08
C ALA A 282 6.30 -21.21 19.30
N PRO A 283 5.53 -21.88 20.17
CA PRO A 283 4.17 -21.48 20.53
C PRO A 283 4.09 -19.99 20.83
N ALA A 284 2.99 -19.33 20.43
CA ALA A 284 2.80 -17.92 20.73
C ALA A 284 2.99 -17.67 22.23
N THR A 285 3.78 -16.67 22.62
CA THR A 285 3.83 -16.20 24.01
C THR A 285 2.49 -15.56 24.33
N ALA A 286 1.53 -16.36 24.80
CA ALA A 286 0.14 -15.98 25.01
C ALA A 286 0.02 -14.79 25.98
N GLY A 287 -0.10 -13.59 25.43
CA GLY A 287 -0.36 -12.38 26.21
C GLY A 287 -1.83 -12.19 26.59
N ASP A 288 -2.80 -12.84 25.92
CA ASP A 288 -4.23 -12.60 26.19
C ASP A 288 -5.26 -13.64 25.63
N GLU A 289 -4.93 -14.95 25.59
CA GLU A 289 -5.82 -15.99 25.02
C GLU A 289 -7.26 -15.96 25.55
N ARG A 290 -7.42 -15.77 26.87
CA ARG A 290 -8.74 -15.67 27.52
C ARG A 290 -9.56 -14.49 26.98
N ARG A 291 -8.91 -13.37 26.67
CA ARG A 291 -9.61 -12.21 26.08
C ARG A 291 -10.00 -12.49 24.65
N HIS A 292 -9.11 -13.05 23.82
CA HIS A 292 -9.46 -13.39 22.44
C HIS A 292 -10.66 -14.35 22.40
N ALA A 293 -10.66 -15.39 23.23
CA ALA A 293 -11.78 -16.30 23.37
C ALA A 293 -13.07 -15.58 23.82
N SER A 294 -12.97 -14.63 24.76
CA SER A 294 -14.10 -13.81 25.20
C SER A 294 -14.66 -12.91 24.10
N GLU A 295 -13.81 -12.24 23.33
CA GLU A 295 -14.24 -11.37 22.22
C GLU A 295 -14.90 -12.17 21.08
N VAL A 296 -14.36 -13.36 20.77
CA VAL A 296 -15.00 -14.27 19.81
C VAL A 296 -16.36 -14.76 20.33
N ALA A 297 -16.47 -15.10 21.61
CA ALA A 297 -17.75 -15.52 22.20
C ALA A 297 -18.83 -14.40 22.13
N LYS A 298 -18.45 -13.13 22.27
CA LYS A 298 -19.35 -11.99 22.05
C LYS A 298 -19.85 -11.93 20.60
N LEU A 299 -18.97 -12.16 19.62
CA LEU A 299 -19.34 -12.25 18.20
C LEU A 299 -20.27 -13.42 17.91
N VAL A 300 -19.98 -14.59 18.47
CA VAL A 300 -20.83 -15.78 18.38
C VAL A 300 -22.24 -15.48 18.88
N THR A 301 -22.33 -14.88 20.07
CA THR A 301 -23.62 -14.50 20.68
C THR A 301 -24.36 -13.47 19.83
N ALA A 302 -23.66 -12.42 19.39
CA ALA A 302 -24.25 -11.31 18.64
C ALA A 302 -24.68 -11.68 17.20
N THR A 303 -24.24 -12.82 16.68
CA THR A 303 -24.52 -13.28 15.30
C THR A 303 -25.26 -14.61 15.24
N GLY A 304 -25.37 -15.35 16.35
CA GLY A 304 -25.94 -16.69 16.39
C GLY A 304 -25.09 -17.75 15.70
N ALA A 305 -23.78 -17.52 15.53
CA ALA A 305 -22.84 -18.48 14.93
C ALA A 305 -22.86 -19.84 15.62
N LYS A 306 -22.82 -20.92 14.83
CA LYS A 306 -22.82 -22.30 15.31
C LYS A 306 -21.44 -22.95 15.24
N ASP A 307 -20.59 -22.49 14.33
CA ASP A 307 -19.21 -22.90 14.21
C ASP A 307 -18.26 -21.71 13.99
N VAL A 308 -17.01 -21.89 14.40
CA VAL A 308 -15.93 -20.92 14.19
C VAL A 308 -14.71 -21.66 13.67
N LEU A 309 -14.24 -21.30 12.48
CA LEU A 309 -12.96 -21.75 11.96
C LEU A 309 -11.83 -21.01 12.67
N ASP A 310 -10.91 -21.75 13.29
CA ASP A 310 -9.72 -21.22 13.95
C ASP A 310 -8.51 -21.32 12.99
N VAL A 311 -8.14 -20.19 12.38
CA VAL A 311 -6.98 -20.00 11.49
C VAL A 311 -5.84 -19.28 12.23
N SER A 312 -5.80 -19.42 13.55
CA SER A 312 -4.84 -18.71 14.40
C SER A 312 -3.48 -19.39 14.42
N ALA A 313 -2.44 -18.66 14.83
CA ALA A 313 -1.16 -19.26 15.18
C ALA A 313 -1.33 -20.25 16.35
N PRO A 314 -0.47 -21.27 16.49
CA PRO A 314 -0.53 -22.21 17.61
C PRO A 314 -0.57 -21.48 18.96
N SER A 315 -1.46 -21.93 19.85
CA SER A 315 -1.51 -21.40 21.22
C SER A 315 -0.25 -21.77 21.99
N ALA A 316 0.05 -21.04 23.08
CA ALA A 316 1.23 -21.26 23.91
C ALA A 316 1.39 -22.71 24.41
N ASP A 317 0.27 -23.37 24.69
CA ASP A 317 0.19 -24.75 25.19
C ASP A 317 -0.04 -25.78 24.08
N GLY A 318 -0.13 -25.35 22.82
CA GLY A 318 -0.43 -26.21 21.67
C GLY A 318 -1.86 -26.77 21.66
N ALA A 319 -2.70 -26.40 22.62
CA ALA A 319 -4.07 -26.88 22.73
C ALA A 319 -5.00 -26.17 21.71
N PRO A 320 -5.96 -26.89 21.11
CA PRO A 320 -6.98 -26.24 20.29
C PRO A 320 -7.75 -25.18 21.10
N ARG A 321 -7.96 -24.00 20.53
CA ARG A 321 -8.76 -22.96 21.19
C ARG A 321 -10.23 -23.36 21.25
N ALA A 322 -10.90 -23.01 22.34
CA ALA A 322 -12.34 -23.19 22.49
C ALA A 322 -13.06 -21.84 22.52
N PHE A 323 -14.08 -21.69 21.67
CA PHE A 323 -14.91 -20.48 21.63
C PHE A 323 -16.30 -20.79 22.18
N ALA A 324 -16.66 -20.17 23.31
CA ALA A 324 -17.94 -20.43 23.97
C ALA A 324 -19.14 -20.13 23.05
N GLY A 325 -20.10 -21.05 23.01
CA GLY A 325 -21.34 -20.91 22.25
C GLY A 325 -21.28 -21.40 20.79
N ALA A 326 -20.12 -21.88 20.30
CA ALA A 326 -19.97 -22.42 18.95
C ALA A 326 -18.99 -23.62 18.94
N LYS A 327 -19.10 -24.47 17.92
CA LYS A 327 -18.13 -25.53 17.65
C LYS A 327 -16.85 -24.90 17.05
N THR A 328 -15.71 -25.04 17.71
CA THR A 328 -14.42 -24.68 17.09
C THR A 328 -14.03 -25.72 16.04
N VAL A 329 -13.59 -25.25 14.88
CA VAL A 329 -13.00 -26.07 13.81
C VAL A 329 -11.56 -25.59 13.61
N PRO A 330 -10.53 -26.31 14.08
CA PRO A 330 -9.15 -25.90 13.86
C PRO A 330 -8.74 -26.14 12.39
N VAL A 331 -7.91 -25.26 11.84
CA VAL A 331 -7.14 -25.62 10.64
C VAL A 331 -6.17 -26.76 10.99
N GLY A 332 -5.86 -27.61 10.01
CA GLY A 332 -4.97 -28.77 10.21
C GLY A 332 -3.56 -28.39 10.71
N PRO A 333 -2.65 -29.36 10.87
CA PRO A 333 -1.35 -29.16 11.53
C PRO A 333 -0.39 -28.22 10.76
N SER A 334 -0.73 -27.79 9.55
CA SER A 334 0.06 -26.87 8.76
C SER A 334 0.05 -25.45 9.33
N ALA A 335 1.12 -24.70 9.08
CA ALA A 335 1.14 -23.26 9.37
C ALA A 335 -0.08 -22.54 8.75
N PRO A 336 -0.65 -21.54 9.44
CA PRO A 336 -1.73 -20.72 8.88
C PRO A 336 -1.38 -20.20 7.48
N PHE A 337 -2.37 -20.21 6.58
CA PHE A 337 -2.24 -19.80 5.17
C PHE A 337 -1.29 -20.61 4.29
N ALA A 338 -0.59 -21.64 4.80
CA ALA A 338 0.18 -22.57 3.97
C ALA A 338 -0.71 -23.25 2.92
N THR A 339 -1.95 -23.52 3.28
CA THR A 339 -3.02 -23.91 2.36
C THR A 339 -4.12 -22.85 2.36
N LYS A 340 -4.94 -22.86 1.30
CA LYS A 340 -6.14 -22.02 1.20
C LYS A 340 -7.05 -22.20 2.40
N VAL A 341 -7.56 -21.10 2.94
CA VAL A 341 -8.60 -21.15 3.97
C VAL A 341 -9.92 -21.60 3.34
N VAL A 342 -10.41 -22.76 3.77
CA VAL A 342 -11.63 -23.37 3.21
C VAL A 342 -12.82 -23.03 4.10
N GLY A 343 -13.93 -22.65 3.47
CA GLY A 343 -15.21 -22.42 4.13
C GLY A 343 -16.35 -23.14 3.42
N PRO A 344 -17.62 -22.81 3.72
CA PRO A 344 -18.03 -21.68 4.54
C PRO A 344 -18.33 -22.05 6.00
N HIS A 345 -17.88 -21.21 6.94
CA HIS A 345 -18.16 -21.29 8.38
C HIS A 345 -18.95 -20.05 8.85
N ASP A 346 -19.68 -20.15 9.96
CA ASP A 346 -20.43 -19.02 10.50
C ASP A 346 -19.50 -17.89 10.97
N GLY A 347 -18.42 -18.23 11.65
CA GLY A 347 -17.35 -17.32 12.04
C GLY A 347 -15.96 -17.80 11.62
N VAL A 348 -15.02 -16.87 11.46
CA VAL A 348 -13.59 -17.16 11.25
C VAL A 348 -12.78 -16.33 12.26
N ALA A 349 -11.85 -16.96 12.96
CA ALA A 349 -10.92 -16.31 13.88
C ALA A 349 -9.46 -16.50 13.42
N ALA A 350 -8.70 -15.41 13.41
CA ALA A 350 -7.28 -15.38 13.07
C ALA A 350 -6.51 -14.59 14.14
N ILE A 351 -5.99 -15.31 15.14
CA ILE A 351 -5.22 -14.76 16.25
C ILE A 351 -3.74 -14.98 15.95
N ASP A 352 -3.00 -13.89 15.78
CA ASP A 352 -1.56 -13.85 15.54
C ASP A 352 -1.06 -14.60 14.28
N SER A 353 -1.95 -15.06 13.42
CA SER A 353 -1.58 -15.75 12.18
C SER A 353 -1.21 -14.80 11.04
N LEU A 354 -1.72 -13.56 11.06
CA LEU A 354 -1.39 -12.55 10.04
C LEU A 354 -0.10 -11.79 10.35
N SER A 355 0.32 -11.73 11.62
CA SER A 355 1.47 -10.93 12.07
C SER A 355 2.81 -11.37 11.47
N GLY A 356 2.89 -12.65 11.05
CA GLY A 356 4.08 -13.23 10.44
C GLY A 356 4.15 -13.08 8.92
N LEU A 357 3.06 -12.65 8.27
CA LEU A 357 3.01 -12.52 6.82
C LEU A 357 3.71 -11.22 6.36
N PRO A 358 4.31 -11.21 5.15
CA PRO A 358 4.73 -9.97 4.51
C PRO A 358 3.55 -9.00 4.35
N GLU A 359 3.84 -7.70 4.35
CA GLU A 359 2.84 -6.62 4.22
C GLU A 359 1.95 -6.83 2.98
N GLU A 360 2.57 -7.29 1.90
CA GLU A 360 1.97 -7.56 0.59
C GLU A 360 0.95 -8.68 0.59
N ASP A 361 1.11 -9.69 1.45
CA ASP A 361 0.28 -10.90 1.46
C ASP A 361 -0.94 -10.79 2.37
N VAL A 362 -0.97 -9.79 3.25
CA VAL A 362 -2.07 -9.60 4.21
C VAL A 362 -3.40 -9.35 3.50
N ALA A 363 -3.40 -8.59 2.40
CA ALA A 363 -4.64 -8.22 1.72
C ALA A 363 -5.41 -9.44 1.17
N TRP A 364 -4.72 -10.34 0.48
CA TRP A 364 -5.35 -11.55 -0.05
C TRP A 364 -5.63 -12.58 1.06
N ALA A 365 -4.78 -12.66 2.09
CA ALA A 365 -5.02 -13.54 3.23
C ALA A 365 -6.30 -13.14 3.98
N LEU A 366 -6.53 -11.84 4.18
CA LEU A 366 -7.79 -11.32 4.72
C LEU A 366 -8.98 -11.66 3.82
N ASP A 367 -8.85 -11.52 2.50
CA ASP A 367 -9.92 -11.90 1.58
C ASP A 367 -10.31 -13.37 1.69
N GLU A 368 -9.36 -14.27 1.97
CA GLU A 368 -9.69 -15.67 2.25
C GLU A 368 -10.44 -15.86 3.56
N LEU A 369 -10.04 -15.18 4.64
CA LEU A 369 -10.76 -15.23 5.91
C LEU A 369 -12.20 -14.72 5.75
N PHE A 370 -12.40 -13.60 5.04
CA PHE A 370 -13.71 -13.04 4.78
C PHE A 370 -14.55 -13.91 3.84
N ALA A 371 -13.94 -14.53 2.83
CA ALA A 371 -14.64 -15.46 1.92
C ALA A 371 -15.07 -16.75 2.64
N ALA A 372 -14.29 -17.22 3.60
CA ALA A 372 -14.63 -18.38 4.42
C ALA A 372 -15.73 -18.09 5.46
N ALA A 373 -16.00 -16.82 5.80
CA ALA A 373 -16.96 -16.42 6.81
C ALA A 373 -18.36 -16.06 6.25
N LYS A 374 -19.41 -16.59 6.89
CA LYS A 374 -20.81 -16.20 6.62
C LYS A 374 -21.26 -14.99 7.44
N ARG A 375 -20.86 -14.91 8.72
CA ARG A 375 -21.39 -13.90 9.66
C ARG A 375 -20.33 -12.97 10.22
N PHE A 376 -19.18 -13.49 10.64
CA PHE A 376 -18.13 -12.63 11.19
C PHE A 376 -16.68 -13.10 10.94
N VAL A 377 -15.78 -12.12 10.95
CA VAL A 377 -14.32 -12.33 11.00
C VAL A 377 -13.74 -11.65 12.24
N TYR A 378 -12.95 -12.38 13.02
CA TYR A 378 -12.17 -11.87 14.14
C TYR A 378 -10.67 -11.92 13.81
N VAL A 379 -9.98 -10.79 13.86
CA VAL A 379 -8.53 -10.72 13.68
C VAL A 379 -7.90 -10.12 14.92
N ALA A 380 -6.85 -10.78 15.43
CA ALA A 380 -6.02 -10.23 16.49
C ALA A 380 -4.55 -10.21 16.04
N VAL A 381 -3.93 -9.03 16.13
CA VAL A 381 -2.53 -8.82 15.81
C VAL A 381 -1.83 -8.29 17.07
N PRO A 382 -1.06 -9.14 17.79
CA PRO A 382 -0.28 -8.68 18.92
C PRO A 382 0.86 -7.77 18.43
N LEU A 383 0.81 -6.51 18.82
CA LEU A 383 1.84 -5.51 18.53
C LEU A 383 2.73 -5.34 19.78
N GLU A 384 3.24 -6.45 20.33
CA GLU A 384 4.00 -6.43 21.58
C GLU A 384 5.37 -5.74 21.41
N PRO A 385 5.74 -4.82 22.33
CA PRO A 385 7.08 -4.25 22.36
C PRO A 385 8.13 -5.36 22.56
N GLY A 386 9.04 -5.52 21.59
CA GLY A 386 10.17 -6.44 21.71
C GLY A 386 9.99 -7.81 21.07
N ARG A 387 8.81 -8.15 20.52
CA ARG A 387 8.73 -9.27 19.58
C ARG A 387 9.44 -8.83 18.30
N PRO A 388 10.56 -9.46 17.91
CA PRO A 388 11.17 -9.13 16.64
C PRO A 388 10.12 -9.42 15.57
N PRO A 389 9.86 -8.46 14.66
CA PRO A 389 9.05 -8.76 13.49
C PRO A 389 9.60 -10.04 12.87
N ALA A 390 8.80 -11.10 12.76
CA ALA A 390 9.24 -12.39 12.23
C ALA A 390 9.47 -12.28 10.70
N GLY A 391 10.31 -11.33 10.28
CA GLY A 391 10.46 -10.82 8.93
C GLY A 391 9.48 -9.71 8.52
N ALA A 392 8.40 -9.43 9.28
CA ALA A 392 7.31 -8.54 8.85
C ALA A 392 7.28 -7.20 9.61
N ALA A 393 7.33 -6.05 8.91
CA ALA A 393 7.36 -4.72 9.53
C ALA A 393 6.29 -4.53 10.63
N PRO A 394 6.60 -3.88 11.77
CA PRO A 394 5.57 -3.48 12.72
C PRO A 394 4.67 -2.42 12.08
N LEU A 395 3.52 -2.85 11.56
CA LEU A 395 2.53 -1.99 10.92
C LEU A 395 1.59 -1.39 11.97
N PRO A 396 1.25 -0.10 11.87
CA PRO A 396 0.49 0.57 12.92
C PRO A 396 -0.99 0.12 12.92
N PRO A 397 -1.72 0.26 14.04
CA PRO A 397 -3.13 -0.16 14.14
C PRO A 397 -4.04 0.40 13.03
N GLU A 398 -3.82 1.65 12.62
CA GLU A 398 -4.57 2.27 11.52
C GLU A 398 -4.38 1.56 10.17
N TRP A 399 -3.21 0.96 9.92
CA TRP A 399 -2.96 0.18 8.72
C TRP A 399 -3.76 -1.11 8.73
N TRP A 400 -3.73 -1.86 9.84
CA TRP A 400 -4.52 -3.09 9.99
C TRP A 400 -6.01 -2.83 9.85
N ARG A 401 -6.48 -1.72 10.44
CA ARG A 401 -7.87 -1.29 10.29
C ARG A 401 -8.22 -1.00 8.82
N LEU A 402 -7.35 -0.29 8.10
CA LEU A 402 -7.55 -0.03 6.67
C LEU A 402 -7.65 -1.34 5.88
N GLN A 403 -6.76 -2.32 6.13
CA GLN A 403 -6.80 -3.62 5.46
C GLN A 403 -8.11 -4.38 5.74
N MET A 404 -8.59 -4.37 7.00
CA MET A 404 -9.88 -4.95 7.37
C MET A 404 -11.06 -4.27 6.68
N GLU A 405 -11.05 -2.92 6.59
CA GLU A 405 -12.08 -2.15 5.89
C GLU A 405 -12.10 -2.46 4.38
N LEU A 406 -10.93 -2.59 3.75
CA LEU A 406 -10.81 -2.98 2.34
C LEU A 406 -11.35 -4.39 2.09
N ALA A 407 -10.96 -5.38 2.90
CA ALA A 407 -11.46 -6.75 2.79
C ALA A 407 -12.97 -6.83 3.05
N ALA A 408 -13.49 -6.08 4.02
CA ALA A 408 -14.92 -6.01 4.32
C ALA A 408 -15.73 -5.38 3.18
N ASN A 409 -15.22 -4.34 2.51
CA ASN A 409 -15.89 -3.73 1.36
C ASN A 409 -16.06 -4.71 0.20
N ARG A 410 -15.07 -5.59 -0.03
CA ARG A 410 -15.17 -6.68 -1.01
C ARG A 410 -16.03 -7.86 -0.54
N ASN A 411 -16.40 -7.92 0.74
CA ASN A 411 -17.16 -9.02 1.35
C ASN A 411 -18.32 -8.45 2.21
N PRO A 412 -19.32 -7.79 1.58
CA PRO A 412 -20.38 -7.09 2.31
C PRO A 412 -21.24 -8.05 3.16
N GLY A 413 -21.82 -7.53 4.23
CA GLY A 413 -22.74 -8.28 5.10
C GLY A 413 -22.06 -9.11 6.21
N ARG A 414 -20.72 -9.15 6.27
CA ARG A 414 -19.97 -9.79 7.35
C ARG A 414 -19.60 -8.75 8.41
N ARG A 415 -19.85 -9.05 9.68
CA ARG A 415 -19.32 -8.26 10.79
C ARG A 415 -17.84 -8.56 10.95
N TRP A 416 -17.07 -7.63 11.48
CA TRP A 416 -15.69 -7.93 11.81
C TRP A 416 -15.23 -7.21 13.07
N ALA A 417 -14.23 -7.78 13.73
CA ALA A 417 -13.56 -7.13 14.84
C ALA A 417 -12.06 -7.27 14.67
N LEU A 418 -11.35 -6.18 14.94
CA LEU A 418 -9.91 -6.11 14.95
C LEU A 418 -9.44 -5.83 16.38
N PHE A 419 -8.54 -6.66 16.87
CA PHE A 419 -7.81 -6.44 18.10
C PHE A 419 -6.36 -6.04 17.78
N THR A 420 -5.97 -4.85 18.22
CA THR A 420 -4.60 -4.33 18.14
C THR A 420 -4.18 -3.75 19.49
N VAL A 421 -2.88 -3.83 19.78
CA VAL A 421 -2.27 -3.15 20.94
C VAL A 421 -1.51 -1.94 20.43
N ASP A 422 -1.77 -0.74 20.93
CA ASP A 422 -0.95 0.42 20.57
C ASP A 422 0.43 0.30 21.25
N PRO A 423 1.53 0.13 20.49
CA PRO A 423 2.86 -0.07 21.07
C PRO A 423 3.41 1.17 21.79
N SER A 424 2.86 2.37 21.52
CA SER A 424 3.30 3.63 22.15
C SER A 424 2.56 3.99 23.43
N THR A 425 1.34 3.48 23.61
CA THR A 425 0.50 3.78 24.78
C THR A 425 0.14 2.54 25.60
N GLY A 426 0.46 1.34 25.12
CA GLY A 426 -0.02 0.07 25.67
C GLY A 426 -1.54 -0.12 25.54
N ARG A 427 -2.24 0.82 24.89
CA ARG A 427 -3.69 0.85 24.85
C ARG A 427 -4.20 -0.28 23.96
N ARG A 428 -4.95 -1.19 24.56
CA ARG A 428 -5.64 -2.28 23.87
C ARG A 428 -6.95 -1.75 23.28
N SER A 429 -7.20 -2.02 22.01
CA SER A 429 -8.50 -1.73 21.39
C SER A 429 -9.03 -2.97 20.68
N ALA A 430 -10.19 -3.44 21.13
CA ALA A 430 -11.08 -4.29 20.36
C ALA A 430 -12.27 -3.42 19.95
N ARG A 431 -12.55 -3.27 18.66
CA ARG A 431 -13.80 -2.64 18.22
C ARG A 431 -14.53 -3.57 17.28
N LEU A 432 -15.81 -3.77 17.56
CA LEU A 432 -16.74 -4.40 16.65
C LEU A 432 -17.11 -3.38 15.57
N HIS A 433 -16.92 -3.76 14.31
CA HIS A 433 -17.35 -3.00 13.15
C HIS A 433 -18.56 -3.71 12.52
N GLY A 434 -19.65 -2.95 12.34
CA GLY A 434 -20.87 -3.44 11.70
C GLY A 434 -20.65 -3.65 10.21
N GLY A 435 -21.17 -4.75 9.65
CA GLY A 435 -20.98 -5.17 8.25
C GLY A 435 -21.71 -4.32 7.20
N ALA A 436 -22.07 -3.09 7.52
CA ALA A 436 -22.47 -2.12 6.49
C ALA A 436 -21.19 -1.61 5.82
N PRO A 437 -21.18 -1.45 4.48
CA PRO A 437 -20.05 -0.81 3.82
C PRO A 437 -19.75 0.51 4.52
N SER A 438 -18.46 0.80 4.69
CA SER A 438 -18.01 2.16 4.90
C SER A 438 -18.33 2.93 3.62
N VAL A 439 -19.62 3.22 3.38
CA VAL A 439 -19.99 4.38 2.59
C VAL A 439 -19.28 5.49 3.32
N ALA A 440 -18.29 6.07 2.64
CA ALA A 440 -17.71 7.32 3.05
C ALA A 440 -18.85 8.16 3.64
N ARG A 441 -18.66 8.73 4.84
CA ARG A 441 -19.45 9.90 5.21
C ARG A 441 -19.15 10.94 4.13
N ALA A 442 -19.90 10.85 3.04
CA ALA A 442 -20.09 11.82 2.01
C ALA A 442 -21.22 12.69 2.55
N ALA A 443 -20.78 13.75 3.22
CA ALA A 443 -21.50 14.99 3.38
C ALA A 443 -20.48 16.08 3.09
#